data_AF-A0A354BMB7-F1
#
_entry.id   AF-A0A354BMB7-F1
#
_cell.length_a   1.000
_cell.length_b   1.000
_cell.length_c   1.000
_cell.angle_alpha   90.00
_cell.angle_beta   90.00
_cell.angle_gamma   90.00
#
_symmetry.space_group_name_H-M   'P 1'
#
loop_
_entity.id
_entity.type
_entity.pdbx_description
1 polymer ?
#
loop_
_entity_poly.entity_id
_entity_poly.type
_entity_poly.pdbx_seq_one_letter_code
_entity_poly.pdbx_strand_id
1 'polypeptide(L)'
;TFLVVYREFFEVILFYESLWSQAGAIGHSAVVWGVAIAVVLLVLVGGLILRYSVRLPIGPFFTVASSLLAVMAVIFVGNGITALQAAGVLEVTTVRFFSLPLLGIHPTVQSLVPQALILALIAGGIWFNREKTD
;
A
#
# COMPACT_ATOMS: atom_id res chain seq x y z
N THR A 1 -2.04 -2.17 -24.88
CA THR A 1 -1.53 -0.87 -24.36
C THR A 1 -2.61 -0.05 -23.69
N PHE A 2 -3.76 0.26 -24.32
CA PHE A 2 -4.82 1.06 -23.70
C PHE A 2 -5.46 0.42 -22.45
N LEU A 3 -5.88 -0.85 -22.50
CA LEU A 3 -6.50 -1.54 -21.35
C LEU A 3 -5.58 -1.61 -20.12
N VAL A 4 -4.26 -1.70 -20.32
CA VAL A 4 -3.29 -1.75 -19.23
C VAL A 4 -3.21 -0.40 -18.52
N VAL A 5 -3.13 0.69 -19.30
CA VAL A 5 -3.13 2.06 -18.75
C VAL A 5 -4.46 2.37 -18.06
N TYR A 6 -5.58 1.97 -18.67
CA TYR A 6 -6.90 2.14 -18.08
C TYR A 6 -7.03 1.39 -16.75
N ARG A 7 -6.55 0.14 -16.67
CA ARG A 7 -6.57 -0.65 -15.44
C ARG A 7 -5.75 0.02 -14.33
N GLU A 8 -4.56 0.49 -14.65
CA GLU A 8 -3.71 1.17 -13.67
C GLU A 8 -4.39 2.43 -13.11
N PHE A 9 -4.98 3.24 -13.99
CA PHE A 9 -5.72 4.43 -13.58
C PHE A 9 -6.97 4.08 -12.74
N PHE A 10 -7.66 3.00 -13.10
CA PHE A 10 -8.81 2.49 -12.36
C PHE A 10 -8.44 2.01 -10.96
N GLU A 11 -7.33 1.28 -10.80
CA GLU A 11 -6.82 0.85 -9.49
C GLU A 11 -6.49 2.05 -8.59
N VAL A 12 -5.89 3.11 -9.15
CA VAL A 12 -5.61 4.35 -8.41
C VAL A 12 -6.90 5.03 -7.95
N ILE A 13 -7.94 5.10 -8.79
CA ILE A 13 -9.24 5.67 -8.39
C ILE A 13 -9.85 4.83 -7.27
N LEU A 14 -9.91 3.50 -7.42
CA LEU A 14 -10.46 2.62 -6.40
C LEU A 14 -9.68 2.69 -5.08
N PHE A 15 -8.36 2.85 -5.15
CA PHE A 15 -7.51 3.07 -3.98
C PHE A 15 -7.91 4.35 -3.25
N TYR A 16 -8.09 5.46 -3.98
CA TYR A 16 -8.52 6.73 -3.38
C TYR A 16 -9.93 6.69 -2.81
N GLU A 17 -10.88 6.07 -3.51
CA GLU A 17 -12.24 5.84 -2.99
C GLU A 17 -12.23 5.04 -1.69
N SER A 18 -11.46 3.94 -1.67
CA SER A 18 -11.32 3.11 -0.48
C SER A 18 -10.67 3.88 0.67
N LEU A 19 -9.61 4.64 0.39
CA LEU A 19 -8.90 5.43 1.40
C LEU A 19 -9.78 6.55 1.95
N TRP A 20 -10.54 7.25 1.09
CA TRP A 20 -11.50 8.26 1.49
C TRP A 20 -12.57 7.68 2.44
N SER A 21 -13.17 6.55 2.06
CA SER A 21 -14.16 5.84 2.87
C SER A 21 -13.59 5.40 4.23
N GLN A 22 -12.36 4.86 4.26
CA GLN A 22 -11.70 4.40 5.48
C GLN A 22 -11.27 5.54 6.42
N ALA A 23 -10.89 6.69 5.88
CA ALA A 23 -10.38 7.81 6.67
C ALA A 23 -11.47 8.48 7.54
N GLY A 24 -12.73 8.46 7.07
CA GLY A 24 -13.86 9.06 7.76
C GLY A 24 -13.76 10.59 7.89
N ALA A 25 -14.74 11.21 8.55
CA ALA A 25 -14.90 12.68 8.60
C ALA A 25 -13.65 13.43 9.12
N ILE A 26 -12.96 12.86 10.12
CA ILE A 26 -11.76 13.46 10.73
C ILE A 26 -10.54 13.27 9.82
N GLY A 27 -10.44 12.10 9.17
CA GLY A 27 -9.29 11.73 8.34
C GLY A 27 -9.31 12.32 6.93
N HIS A 28 -10.46 12.73 6.39
CA HIS A 28 -10.55 13.35 5.05
C HIS A 28 -9.58 14.53 4.86
N SER A 29 -9.39 15.35 5.90
CA SER A 29 -8.42 16.44 5.88
C SER A 29 -6.99 15.94 5.66
N ALA A 30 -6.61 14.86 6.34
CA ALA A 30 -5.30 14.23 6.18
C ALA A 30 -5.13 13.60 4.79
N VAL A 31 -6.20 13.04 4.20
CA VAL A 31 -6.18 12.53 2.82
C VAL A 31 -5.86 13.66 1.83
N VAL A 32 -6.57 14.79 1.92
CA VAL A 32 -6.37 15.93 1.04
C VAL A 32 -4.95 16.49 1.19
N TRP A 33 -4.47 16.67 2.42
CA TRP A 33 -3.09 17.12 2.66
C TRP A 33 -2.05 16.12 2.14
N GLY A 34 -2.30 14.82 2.29
CA GLY A 34 -1.45 13.77 1.75
C GLY A 34 -1.34 13.84 0.22
N VAL A 35 -2.48 14.01 -0.47
CA VAL A 35 -2.51 14.22 -1.92
C VAL A 35 -1.77 15.49 -2.33
N ALA A 36 -2.01 16.60 -1.63
CA ALA A 36 -1.34 17.87 -1.91
C ALA A 36 0.19 17.75 -1.78
N ILE A 37 0.67 17.10 -0.71
CA ILE A 37 2.10 16.83 -0.50
C ILE A 37 2.65 15.92 -1.60
N ALA A 38 1.92 14.86 -1.98
CA ALA A 38 2.33 13.94 -3.05
C ALA A 38 2.46 14.66 -4.40
N VAL A 39 1.52 15.55 -4.74
CA VAL A 39 1.57 16.38 -5.96
C VAL A 39 2.77 17.31 -5.94
N VAL A 40 3.02 18.00 -4.82
CA VAL A 40 4.19 18.88 -4.66
C VAL A 40 5.49 18.10 -4.84
N LEU A 41 5.62 16.95 -4.17
CA LEU A 41 6.79 16.08 -4.31
C LEU A 41 6.95 15.58 -5.74
N LEU A 42 5.87 15.19 -6.42
CA LEU A 42 5.91 14.75 -7.80
C LEU A 42 6.42 15.85 -8.74
N VAL A 43 5.92 17.09 -8.59
CA VAL A 43 6.38 18.24 -9.39
C VAL A 43 7.85 18.55 -9.09
N LEU A 44 8.27 18.52 -7.83
CA LEU A 44 9.65 18.79 -7.44
C LEU A 44 10.61 17.72 -7.98
N VAL A 45 10.32 16.44 -7.72
CA VAL A 45 11.16 15.31 -8.13
C VAL A 45 11.15 15.17 -9.66
N GLY A 46 9.96 15.18 -10.28
CA GLY A 46 9.82 15.12 -11.73
C GLY A 46 10.47 16.31 -12.42
N GLY A 47 10.27 17.52 -11.90
CA GLY A 47 10.91 18.73 -12.40
C GLY A 47 12.43 18.67 -12.29
N LEU A 48 12.98 18.12 -11.19
CA LEU A 48 14.41 17.92 -11.01
C LEU A 48 14.96 16.95 -12.07
N ILE A 49 14.29 15.81 -12.27
CA ILE A 49 14.69 14.80 -13.26
C ILE A 49 14.71 15.41 -14.67
N LEU A 50 13.65 16.13 -15.05
CA LEU A 50 13.52 16.75 -16.37
C LEU A 50 14.54 17.88 -16.57
N ARG A 51 14.73 18.75 -15.57
CA ARG A 51 15.62 19.92 -15.67
C ARG A 51 17.09 19.53 -15.72
N TYR A 52 17.49 18.52 -14.95
CA TYR A 52 18.89 18.09 -14.87
C TYR A 52 19.21 16.93 -15.82
N SER A 53 18.24 16.47 -16.64
CA SER A 53 18.37 15.27 -17.50
C SER A 53 19.04 14.11 -16.76
N VAL A 54 18.73 13.98 -15.46
CA VAL A 54 19.32 12.95 -14.60
C VAL A 54 18.85 11.63 -15.18
N ARG A 55 19.80 10.82 -15.65
CA ARG A 55 19.49 9.45 -16.06
C ARG A 55 18.92 8.74 -14.84
N LEU A 56 17.64 8.40 -14.92
CA LEU A 56 16.94 7.78 -13.81
C LEU A 56 17.63 6.44 -13.51
N PRO A 57 18.18 6.24 -12.30
CA PRO A 57 18.73 4.95 -11.95
C PRO A 57 17.54 3.98 -11.77
N ILE A 58 17.24 3.22 -12.82
CA ILE A 58 16.05 2.37 -12.90
C ILE A 58 16.01 1.36 -11.74
N GLY A 59 17.18 0.84 -11.34
CA GLY A 59 17.32 -0.06 -10.19
C GLY A 59 16.73 0.51 -8.89
N PRO A 60 17.34 1.55 -8.28
CA PRO A 60 16.86 2.10 -7.01
C PRO A 60 15.46 2.72 -7.10
N PHE A 61 15.06 3.32 -8.23
CA PHE A 61 13.69 3.81 -8.39
C PHE A 61 12.68 2.67 -8.27
N PHE A 62 12.92 1.56 -8.96
CA PHE A 62 12.04 0.40 -8.92
C PHE A 62 12.07 -0.28 -7.55
N THR A 63 13.22 -0.36 -6.88
CA THR A 63 13.32 -0.88 -5.50
C THR A 63 12.48 -0.06 -4.52
N VAL A 64 12.57 1.27 -4.57
CA VAL A 64 11.76 2.13 -3.71
C VAL A 64 10.26 1.96 -4.02
N ALA A 65 9.87 2.02 -5.30
CA ALA A 65 8.47 1.89 -5.70
C ALA A 65 7.86 0.53 -5.31
N SER A 66 8.57 -0.57 -5.60
CA SER A 66 8.12 -1.92 -5.24
C SER A 66 8.08 -2.16 -3.74
N SER A 67 9.04 -1.61 -2.97
CA SER A 67 9.01 -1.69 -1.50
C SER A 67 7.82 -0.94 -0.91
N LEU A 68 7.49 0.25 -1.43
CA LEU A 68 6.28 0.99 -1.05
C LEU A 68 5.02 0.18 -1.35
N LEU A 69 4.94 -0.42 -2.53
CA LEU A 69 3.81 -1.26 -2.93
C LEU A 69 3.65 -2.48 -2.01
N ALA A 70 4.77 -3.14 -1.66
CA ALA A 70 4.79 -4.27 -0.75
C ALA A 70 4.29 -3.90 0.65
N VAL A 71 4.71 -2.75 1.19
CA VAL A 71 4.21 -2.24 2.48
C VAL A 71 2.72 -1.91 2.40
N MET A 72 2.28 -1.22 1.34
CA MET A 72 0.86 -0.89 1.14
C MET A 72 -0.02 -2.14 1.07
N ALA A 73 0.44 -3.21 0.41
CA ALA A 73 -0.31 -4.46 0.31
C ALA A 73 -0.63 -5.07 1.69
N VAL A 74 0.34 -5.06 2.62
CA VAL A 74 0.15 -5.57 3.98
C VAL A 74 -0.89 -4.73 4.76
N ILE A 75 -0.76 -3.40 4.66
CA ILE A 75 -1.68 -2.45 5.31
C ILE A 75 -3.11 -2.65 4.79
N PHE A 76 -3.23 -2.79 3.47
CA PHE A 76 -4.52 -2.87 2.77
C PHE A 76 -5.27 -4.15 3.08
N VAL A 77 -4.58 -5.28 3.19
CA VAL A 77 -5.23 -6.53 3.56
C VAL A 77 -5.74 -6.50 4.99
N GLY A 78 -4.96 -5.95 5.94
CA GLY A 78 -5.41 -5.85 7.33
C GLY A 78 -6.63 -4.96 7.51
N ASN A 79 -6.61 -3.79 6.87
CA ASN A 79 -7.75 -2.87 6.91
C ASN A 79 -8.94 -3.37 6.10
N GLY A 80 -8.71 -4.02 4.95
CA GLY A 80 -9.77 -4.60 4.12
C GLY A 80 -10.54 -5.69 4.84
N ILE A 81 -9.85 -6.60 5.54
CA ILE A 81 -10.51 -7.65 6.33
C ILE A 81 -11.29 -7.04 7.49
N THR A 82 -10.74 -6.03 8.14
CA THR A 82 -11.42 -5.33 9.24
C THR A 82 -12.66 -4.59 8.73
N ALA A 83 -12.63 -4.03 7.53
CA ALA A 83 -13.80 -3.44 6.90
C ALA A 83 -14.90 -4.48 6.60
N LEU A 84 -14.52 -5.69 6.17
CA LEU A 84 -15.47 -6.80 6.00
C LEU A 84 -16.07 -7.28 7.34
N GLN A 85 -15.28 -7.27 8.41
CA GLN A 85 -15.75 -7.54 9.77
C GLN A 85 -16.73 -6.46 10.25
N ALA A 86 -16.44 -5.18 9.99
CA ALA A 86 -17.33 -4.07 10.30
C ALA A 86 -18.66 -4.13 9.52
N ALA A 87 -18.63 -4.70 8.31
CA ALA A 87 -19.81 -4.97 7.51
C ALA A 87 -20.60 -6.24 7.94
N GLY A 88 -20.10 -6.99 8.92
CA GLY A 88 -20.73 -8.22 9.41
C GLY A 88 -20.59 -9.44 8.49
N VAL A 89 -19.73 -9.36 7.47
CA VAL A 89 -19.51 -10.45 6.50
C VAL A 89 -18.58 -11.53 7.07
N LEU A 90 -17.65 -11.15 7.95
CA LEU A 90 -16.68 -12.04 8.55
C LEU A 90 -16.85 -12.09 10.08
N GLU A 91 -16.66 -13.28 10.65
CA GLU A 91 -16.60 -13.45 12.09
C GLU A 91 -15.38 -12.74 12.69
N VAL A 92 -15.52 -12.29 13.94
CA VAL A 92 -14.48 -11.58 14.68
C VAL A 92 -13.97 -12.49 15.79
N THR A 93 -12.78 -13.04 15.63
CA THR A 93 -12.10 -13.79 16.68
C THR A 93 -10.94 -12.97 17.21
N THR A 94 -11.17 -12.27 18.32
CA THR A 94 -10.14 -11.43 18.96
C THR A 94 -9.10 -12.29 19.67
N VAL A 95 -7.84 -11.93 19.51
CA VAL A 95 -6.69 -12.59 20.14
C VAL A 95 -5.93 -11.57 20.98
N ARG A 96 -5.22 -12.04 22.03
CA ARG A 96 -4.27 -11.19 22.77
C ARG A 96 -3.05 -10.91 21.89
N PHE A 97 -3.12 -9.83 21.12
CA PHE A 97 -2.05 -9.35 20.25
C PHE A 97 -1.97 -7.82 20.29
N PHE A 98 -0.87 -7.25 19.77
CA PHE A 98 -0.73 -5.80 19.69
C PHE A 98 -1.63 -5.23 18.59
N SER A 99 -2.17 -4.03 18.81
CA SER A 99 -2.91 -3.28 17.79
C SER A 99 -2.05 -2.12 17.31
N LEU A 100 -1.85 -2.05 16.00
CA LEU A 100 -1.14 -0.99 15.32
C LEU A 100 -1.99 -0.56 14.12
N PRO A 101 -3.00 0.31 14.33
CA PRO A 101 -3.95 0.71 13.29
C PRO A 101 -3.27 1.34 12.07
N LEU A 102 -2.14 2.01 12.28
CA LEU A 102 -1.36 2.63 11.20
C LEU A 102 -0.83 1.62 10.18
N LEU A 103 -0.44 0.42 10.65
CA LEU A 103 0.01 -0.68 9.77
C LEU A 103 -1.16 -1.60 9.35
N GLY A 104 -2.40 -1.26 9.73
CA GLY A 104 -3.57 -2.12 9.56
C GLY A 104 -3.50 -3.40 10.40
N ILE A 105 -2.71 -3.41 11.49
CA ILE A 105 -2.59 -4.57 12.38
C ILE A 105 -3.69 -4.50 13.44
N HIS A 106 -4.67 -5.38 13.29
CA HIS A 106 -5.81 -5.50 14.19
C HIS A 106 -5.71 -6.83 14.96
N PRO A 107 -6.12 -6.88 16.24
CA PRO A 107 -5.97 -8.07 17.09
C PRO A 107 -7.02 -9.14 16.76
N THR A 108 -7.22 -9.47 15.49
CA THR A 108 -8.16 -10.49 15.00
C THR A 108 -7.42 -11.55 14.19
N VAL A 109 -7.73 -12.83 14.42
CA VAL A 109 -7.10 -13.96 13.69
C VAL A 109 -7.30 -13.80 12.19
N GLN A 110 -8.50 -13.40 11.79
CA GLN A 110 -8.90 -13.25 10.40
C GLN A 110 -8.08 -12.19 9.68
N SER A 111 -7.61 -11.13 10.35
CA SER A 111 -6.74 -10.10 9.77
C SER A 111 -5.26 -10.51 9.79
N LEU A 112 -4.82 -11.10 10.89
CA LEU A 112 -3.41 -11.49 11.09
C LEU A 112 -2.97 -12.62 10.15
N VAL A 113 -3.83 -13.62 9.88
CA VAL A 113 -3.46 -14.76 9.03
C VAL A 113 -3.17 -14.32 7.58
N PRO A 114 -4.03 -13.56 6.91
CA PRO A 114 -3.75 -13.07 5.55
C PRO A 114 -2.60 -12.07 5.49
N GLN A 115 -2.42 -11.21 6.51
CA GLN A 115 -1.23 -10.35 6.58
C GLN A 115 0.06 -11.15 6.69
N ALA A 116 0.09 -12.19 7.54
CA ALA A 116 1.23 -13.08 7.69
C ALA A 116 1.54 -13.83 6.38
N LEU A 117 0.50 -14.27 5.65
CA LEU A 117 0.66 -14.90 4.34
C LEU A 117 1.31 -13.94 3.33
N ILE A 118 0.84 -12.69 3.24
CA ILE A 118 1.42 -11.71 2.33
C ILE A 118 2.87 -11.40 2.68
N LEU A 119 3.18 -11.22 3.97
CA LEU A 119 4.55 -11.03 4.44
C LEU A 119 5.44 -12.23 4.09
N ALA A 120 4.95 -13.46 4.26
CA ALA A 120 5.68 -14.67 3.89
C ALA A 120 5.94 -14.75 2.38
N LEU A 121 4.96 -14.38 1.54
CA LEU A 121 5.11 -14.33 0.09
C LEU A 121 6.14 -13.26 -0.34
N ILE A 122 6.09 -12.07 0.26
CA ILE A 122 7.06 -11.00 -0.02
C ILE A 122 8.46 -11.44 0.42
N ALA A 123 8.61 -11.98 1.63
CA ALA A 123 9.89 -12.44 2.15
C ALA A 123 10.47 -13.59 1.32
N GLY A 124 9.63 -14.57 0.94
CA GLY A 124 10.01 -15.66 0.05
C GLY A 124 10.44 -15.15 -1.33
N GLY A 125 9.68 -14.22 -1.92
CA GLY A 125 10.03 -13.60 -3.20
C GLY A 125 11.38 -12.87 -3.14
N ILE A 126 11.65 -12.15 -2.04
CA ILE A 126 12.95 -11.50 -1.83
C ILE A 126 14.07 -12.54 -1.70
N TRP A 127 13.87 -13.61 -0.93
CA TRP A 127 14.87 -14.67 -0.76
C TRP A 127 15.22 -15.31 -2.12
N PHE A 128 14.22 -15.77 -2.88
CA PHE A 128 14.44 -16.39 -4.19
C PHE A 128 15.19 -15.48 -5.16
N ASN A 129 14.99 -14.17 -5.06
CA ASN A 129 15.67 -13.22 -5.94
C ASN A 129 17.13 -12.99 -5.54
N ARG A 130 17.48 -13.11 -4.26
CA ARG A 130 18.88 -13.03 -3.79
C ARG A 130 19.71 -14.21 -4.29
N GLU A 131 19.13 -15.42 -4.26
CA GLU A 131 19.81 -16.67 -4.62
C GLU A 131 20.10 -16.80 -6.13
N LYS A 132 19.49 -15.97 -6.98
CA LYS A 132 19.82 -15.85 -8.41
C LYS A 132 20.95 -14.86 -8.72
N THR A 133 21.39 -14.10 -7.73
CA THR A 133 22.40 -13.05 -7.90
C THR A 133 23.78 -13.48 -7.37
N ASP A 134 23.86 -14.63 -6.69
CA ASP A 134 25.08 -15.33 -6.28
C ASP A 134 25.42 -16.46 -7.29
#